data_AF-A0A1S1H6G0-F1
#
_entry.id   AF-A0A1S1H6G0-F1
#
_cell.length_a   1.000
_cell.length_b   1.000
_cell.length_c   1.000
_cell.angle_alpha   90.00
_cell.angle_beta   90.00
_cell.angle_gamma   90.00
#
_symmetry.space_group_name_H-M   'P 1'
#
loop_
_entity.id
_entity.type
_entity.pdbx_description
1 polymer ?
#
loop_
_entity_poly.entity_id
_entity_poly.type
_entity_poly.pdbx_seq_one_letter_code
_entity_poly.pdbx_strand_id
1 'polypeptide(L)'
;MNLCPNNVQRPGSEQLPAFDVALGGASLPTVFSVPPMKVGVSPDDILATQLRYRFPGSEAAIYSRAGPFQTSAWQDIAMHSANLDGFFAHGGKLMVPHGVSDPVFSVMDTLAWRDRVVQRYGARTDDGLRVFPVAGMAHCMGGPATSHYDALGALVAWVEQHKAPDSLLATADAHTPWPGRTRPVCAWPRIARYRGGDPERADSFACE
;
A
#
# COMPACT_ATOMS: atom_id res chain seq x y z
N MET A 1 2.51 17.78 3.06
CA MET A 1 1.28 17.62 3.87
C MET A 1 1.36 16.27 4.54
N ASN A 2 1.50 16.23 5.87
CA ASN A 2 1.54 14.99 6.64
C ASN A 2 0.10 14.52 6.86
N LEU A 3 -0.28 13.39 6.26
CA LEU A 3 -1.65 12.86 6.32
C LEU A 3 -1.92 11.92 7.51
N CYS A 4 -0.92 11.60 8.35
CA CYS A 4 -1.11 10.75 9.53
C CYS A 4 -0.22 11.23 10.69
N PRO A 5 -0.79 11.78 11.78
CA PRO A 5 0.00 12.15 12.96
C PRO A 5 0.41 10.91 13.77
N ASN A 6 1.64 10.91 14.29
CA ASN A 6 2.16 9.92 15.23
C ASN A 6 1.46 10.03 16.60
N ASN A 7 0.33 9.34 16.78
CA ASN A 7 -0.33 9.22 18.08
C ASN A 7 0.05 7.90 18.74
N VAL A 8 1.04 7.93 19.63
CA VAL A 8 1.30 6.84 20.58
C VAL A 8 0.26 6.93 21.70
N GLN A 9 -0.81 6.15 21.62
CA GLN A 9 -1.84 6.08 22.67
C GLN A 9 -1.52 4.96 23.68
N ARG A 10 -1.77 5.23 24.96
CA ARG A 10 -1.67 4.25 26.04
C ARG A 10 -2.96 3.43 26.11
N PRO A 11 -2.91 2.09 26.22
CA PRO A 11 -4.10 1.28 26.46
C PRO A 11 -4.81 1.74 27.76
N GLY A 12 -6.10 2.07 27.68
CA GLY A 12 -6.94 2.35 28.86
C GLY A 12 -7.12 3.81 29.27
N SER A 13 -6.69 4.81 28.49
CA SER A 13 -7.09 6.21 28.75
C SER A 13 -8.52 6.47 28.28
N GLU A 14 -9.42 6.86 29.20
CA GLU A 14 -10.86 7.13 28.98
C GLU A 14 -11.19 8.20 27.91
N GLN A 15 -10.19 8.83 27.30
CA GLN A 15 -10.40 9.99 26.42
C GLN A 15 -10.52 9.63 24.94
N LEU A 16 -10.05 8.46 24.50
CA LEU A 16 -10.19 7.98 23.12
C LEU A 16 -10.28 6.44 23.11
N PRO A 17 -11.22 5.83 22.36
CA PRO A 17 -11.27 4.37 22.23
C PRO A 17 -9.96 3.81 21.71
N ALA A 18 -9.68 2.56 22.09
CA ALA A 18 -8.51 1.86 21.61
C ALA A 18 -8.45 1.89 20.08
N PHE A 19 -7.24 2.00 19.53
CA PHE A 19 -7.03 2.25 18.09
C PHE A 19 -7.65 1.15 17.21
N ASP A 20 -7.73 -0.09 17.71
CA ASP A 20 -8.41 -1.24 17.10
C ASP A 20 -9.95 -1.12 17.07
N VAL A 21 -10.54 -0.34 17.97
CA VAL A 21 -11.96 0.01 17.96
C VAL A 21 -12.22 1.17 17.00
N ALA A 22 -11.36 2.19 17.04
CA ALA A 22 -11.57 3.42 16.29
C ALA A 22 -11.19 3.31 14.81
N LEU A 23 -10.03 2.71 14.52
CA LEU A 23 -9.50 2.62 13.16
C LEU A 23 -10.23 1.52 12.41
N GLY A 24 -11.00 1.91 11.40
CA GLY A 24 -11.68 0.97 10.52
C GLY A 24 -12.93 0.33 11.10
N GLY A 25 -13.21 0.44 12.41
CA GLY A 25 -14.32 -0.26 13.05
C GLY A 25 -15.70 0.09 12.48
N ALA A 26 -15.94 1.36 12.12
CA ALA A 26 -17.17 1.77 11.45
C ALA A 26 -17.12 1.54 9.92
N SER A 27 -15.96 1.75 9.29
CA SER A 27 -15.84 1.72 7.83
C SER A 27 -15.76 0.30 7.26
N LEU A 28 -15.08 -0.63 7.93
CA LEU A 28 -14.93 -2.01 7.47
C LEU A 28 -16.29 -2.69 7.22
N PRO A 29 -17.20 -2.81 8.20
CA PRO A 29 -18.52 -3.42 7.97
C PRO A 29 -19.38 -2.63 6.99
N THR A 30 -19.23 -1.30 6.91
CA THR A 30 -20.00 -0.46 5.98
C THR A 30 -19.54 -0.64 4.53
N VAL A 31 -18.22 -0.68 4.30
CA VAL A 31 -17.60 -0.69 2.96
C VAL A 31 -17.48 -2.12 2.43
N PHE A 32 -17.19 -3.10 3.28
CA PHE A 32 -16.98 -4.50 2.89
C PHE A 32 -18.26 -5.36 2.90
N SER A 33 -19.45 -4.77 2.82
CA SER A 33 -20.70 -5.54 2.74
C SER A 33 -21.72 -4.89 1.81
N VAL A 34 -22.49 -5.74 1.11
CA VAL A 34 -23.63 -5.30 0.29
C VAL A 34 -24.90 -6.07 0.72
N PRO A 35 -25.97 -5.39 1.18
CA PRO A 35 -26.04 -3.94 1.42
C PRO A 35 -25.12 -3.51 2.58
N PRO A 36 -24.66 -2.24 2.59
CA PRO A 36 -23.81 -1.72 3.66
C PRO A 36 -24.39 -1.94 5.05
N MET A 37 -23.60 -2.52 5.94
CA MET A 37 -23.95 -2.64 7.34
C MET A 37 -23.90 -1.27 8.01
N LYS A 38 -25.01 -0.84 8.61
CA LYS A 38 -25.04 0.39 9.40
C LYS A 38 -24.32 0.16 10.73
N VAL A 39 -23.32 0.98 11.00
CA VAL A 39 -22.62 1.02 12.30
C VAL A 39 -22.84 2.38 12.93
N GLY A 40 -23.05 2.41 14.24
CA GLY A 40 -23.13 3.67 14.98
C GLY A 40 -21.80 4.42 14.93
N VAL A 41 -21.84 5.73 15.17
CA VAL A 41 -20.66 6.60 15.08
C VAL A 41 -19.98 6.82 16.43
N SER A 42 -20.58 6.34 17.53
CA SER A 42 -19.95 6.39 18.85
C SER A 42 -18.97 5.23 19.02
N PRO A 43 -17.90 5.41 19.80
CA PRO A 43 -16.96 4.33 20.12
C PRO A 43 -17.63 3.07 20.69
N ASP A 44 -18.62 3.25 21.56
CA ASP A 44 -19.34 2.14 22.19
C ASP A 44 -20.19 1.37 21.17
N ASP A 45 -20.80 2.07 20.21
CA ASP A 45 -21.56 1.43 19.13
C ASP A 45 -20.64 0.61 18.22
N ILE A 46 -19.46 1.14 17.91
CA ILE A 46 -18.46 0.46 17.08
C ILE A 46 -17.96 -0.79 17.79
N LEU A 47 -17.57 -0.67 19.06
CA LEU A 47 -17.13 -1.81 19.87
C LEU A 47 -18.24 -2.86 20.00
N ALA A 48 -19.47 -2.44 20.29
CA ALA A 48 -20.61 -3.36 20.36
C ALA A 48 -20.87 -4.08 19.03
N THR A 49 -20.68 -3.40 17.90
CA THR A 49 -20.79 -3.99 16.57
C THR A 49 -19.69 -5.02 16.31
N GLN A 50 -18.43 -4.68 16.61
CA GLN A 50 -17.28 -5.58 16.48
C GLN A 50 -17.47 -6.85 17.32
N LEU A 51 -17.89 -6.72 18.59
CA LEU A 51 -18.11 -7.85 19.49
C LEU A 51 -19.29 -8.74 19.07
N ARG A 52 -20.27 -8.20 18.33
CA ARG A 52 -21.42 -8.95 17.83
C ARG A 52 -21.18 -9.53 16.43
N TYR A 53 -20.13 -9.10 15.73
CA TYR A 53 -19.85 -9.54 14.38
C TYR A 53 -19.57 -11.05 14.35
N ARG A 54 -20.34 -11.76 13.53
CA ARG A 54 -20.16 -13.20 13.33
C ARG A 54 -19.46 -13.42 12.01
N PHE A 55 -18.23 -13.93 12.04
CA PHE A 55 -17.54 -14.27 10.80
C PHE A 55 -18.31 -15.31 9.97
N PRO A 56 -18.76 -16.44 10.54
CA PRO A 56 -19.47 -17.45 9.75
C PRO A 56 -20.80 -16.92 9.21
N GLY A 57 -20.96 -16.95 7.88
CA GLY A 57 -22.14 -16.49 7.16
C GLY A 57 -22.09 -15.02 6.75
N SER A 58 -21.18 -14.20 7.30
CA SER A 58 -21.05 -12.79 6.91
C SER A 58 -20.13 -12.60 5.70
N GLU A 59 -19.27 -13.57 5.40
CA GLU A 59 -18.37 -13.53 4.25
C GLU A 59 -19.11 -13.43 2.91
N ALA A 60 -20.31 -14.00 2.81
CA ALA A 60 -21.13 -13.92 1.61
C ALA A 60 -21.50 -12.47 1.26
N ALA A 61 -21.63 -11.60 2.27
CA ALA A 61 -21.98 -10.20 2.06
C ALA A 61 -20.87 -9.37 1.39
N ILE A 62 -19.61 -9.85 1.45
CA ILE A 62 -18.47 -9.22 0.76
C ILE A 62 -18.60 -9.38 -0.77
N TYR A 63 -19.17 -10.51 -1.20
CA TYR A 63 -19.30 -10.90 -2.60
C TYR A 63 -20.72 -10.71 -3.17
N SER A 64 -21.69 -10.37 -2.33
CA SER A 64 -23.07 -10.16 -2.73
C SER A 64 -23.25 -8.86 -3.52
N ARG A 65 -24.36 -8.80 -4.25
CA ARG A 65 -24.89 -7.59 -4.88
C ARG A 65 -26.34 -7.44 -4.47
N ALA A 66 -26.76 -6.22 -4.19
CA ALA A 66 -28.15 -5.90 -3.86
C ALA A 66 -28.45 -4.49 -4.34
N GLY A 67 -29.63 -4.28 -4.92
CA GLY A 67 -30.04 -2.96 -5.40
C GLY A 67 -29.93 -1.90 -4.29
N PRO A 68 -29.33 -0.73 -4.54
CA PRO A 68 -28.93 -0.17 -5.84
C PRO A 68 -27.52 -0.56 -6.36
N PHE A 69 -26.74 -1.34 -5.60
CA PHE A 69 -25.34 -1.66 -5.90
C PHE A 69 -25.22 -2.71 -7.01
N GLN A 70 -24.55 -2.34 -8.11
CA GLN A 70 -24.34 -3.21 -9.29
C GLN A 70 -23.10 -4.10 -9.17
N THR A 71 -22.21 -3.76 -8.24
CA THR A 71 -20.97 -4.46 -7.92
C THR A 71 -20.99 -4.88 -6.45
N SER A 72 -20.20 -5.91 -6.13
CA SER A 72 -20.00 -6.29 -4.73
C SER A 72 -18.93 -5.41 -4.09
N ALA A 73 -18.92 -5.35 -2.76
CA ALA A 73 -17.85 -4.66 -2.03
C ALA A 73 -16.46 -5.16 -2.44
N TRP A 74 -16.30 -6.47 -2.62
CA TRP A 74 -15.05 -7.04 -3.12
C TRP A 74 -14.65 -6.51 -4.50
N GLN A 75 -15.59 -6.37 -5.43
CA GLN A 75 -15.28 -5.86 -6.77
C GLN A 75 -14.80 -4.41 -6.73
N ASP A 76 -15.40 -3.59 -5.88
CA ASP A 76 -15.08 -2.17 -5.77
C ASP A 76 -13.77 -1.93 -5.01
N ILE A 77 -13.51 -2.69 -3.95
CA ILE A 77 -12.35 -2.47 -3.08
C ILE A 77 -11.11 -3.20 -3.59
N ALA A 78 -11.27 -4.43 -4.03
CA ALA A 78 -10.12 -5.26 -4.38
C ALA A 78 -9.45 -4.81 -5.69
N MET A 79 -10.21 -4.11 -6.56
CA MET A 79 -9.71 -3.43 -7.76
C MET A 79 -8.73 -4.25 -8.62
N HIS A 80 -8.91 -5.57 -8.69
CA HIS A 80 -7.93 -6.51 -9.26
C HIS A 80 -7.85 -6.53 -10.80
N SER A 81 -8.51 -5.59 -11.50
CA SER A 81 -8.47 -5.53 -12.96
C SER A 81 -7.02 -5.38 -13.45
N ALA A 82 -6.60 -6.30 -14.33
CA ALA A 82 -5.35 -6.15 -15.06
C ALA A 82 -5.53 -5.35 -16.36
N ASN A 83 -6.76 -4.93 -16.69
CA ASN A 83 -7.03 -4.14 -17.88
C ASN A 83 -6.71 -2.66 -17.62
N LEU A 84 -5.62 -2.20 -18.22
CA LEU A 84 -5.10 -0.84 -18.26
C LEU A 84 -5.13 -0.26 -19.69
N ASP A 85 -6.00 -0.76 -20.58
CA ASP A 85 -5.99 -0.40 -22.01
C ASP A 85 -6.13 1.12 -22.21
N GLY A 86 -7.14 1.72 -21.58
CA GLY A 86 -7.35 3.17 -21.64
C GLY A 86 -6.18 3.96 -21.02
N PHE A 87 -5.68 3.50 -19.88
CA PHE A 87 -4.56 4.15 -19.19
C PHE A 87 -3.30 4.17 -20.06
N PHE A 88 -2.93 3.03 -20.65
CA PHE A 88 -1.78 2.94 -21.54
C PHE A 88 -2.01 3.58 -22.91
N ALA A 89 -3.26 3.67 -23.40
CA ALA A 89 -3.58 4.39 -24.64
C ALA A 89 -3.34 5.91 -24.49
N HIS A 90 -3.51 6.45 -23.28
CA HIS A 90 -3.21 7.85 -22.96
C HIS A 90 -1.78 8.08 -22.44
N GLY A 91 -0.89 7.08 -22.59
CA GLY A 91 0.51 7.21 -22.18
C GLY A 91 0.75 7.19 -20.67
N GLY A 92 -0.25 6.80 -19.87
CA GLY A 92 -0.22 6.82 -18.41
C GLY A 92 0.97 6.08 -17.79
N LYS A 93 1.47 6.61 -16.66
CA LYS A 93 2.58 6.07 -15.87
C LYS A 93 2.11 5.80 -14.44
N LEU A 94 2.33 4.58 -13.97
CA LEU A 94 1.93 4.12 -12.65
C LEU A 94 3.16 3.63 -11.87
N MET A 95 3.36 4.22 -10.70
CA MET A 95 4.37 3.79 -9.73
C MET A 95 3.69 3.27 -8.47
N VAL A 96 4.11 2.11 -7.99
CA VAL A 96 3.53 1.47 -6.80
C VAL A 96 4.63 1.12 -5.79
N PRO A 97 5.02 2.06 -4.92
CA PRO A 97 5.80 1.73 -3.73
C PRO A 97 4.95 0.94 -2.73
N HIS A 98 5.48 -0.16 -2.19
CA HIS A 98 4.76 -0.99 -1.22
C HIS A 98 5.75 -1.54 -0.17
N GLY A 99 5.41 -1.40 1.11
CA GLY A 99 6.20 -1.94 2.20
C GLY A 99 6.23 -3.47 2.19
N VAL A 100 7.43 -4.06 2.23
CA VAL A 100 7.58 -5.52 2.29
C VAL A 100 7.14 -6.08 3.65
N SER A 101 7.10 -5.24 4.68
CA SER A 101 6.68 -5.58 6.04
C SER A 101 5.34 -4.92 6.40
N ASP A 102 4.53 -4.56 5.41
CA ASP A 102 3.18 -4.03 5.62
C ASP A 102 2.28 -5.12 6.27
N PRO A 103 1.75 -4.89 7.49
CA PRO A 103 0.89 -5.85 8.18
C PRO A 103 -0.57 -5.75 7.76
N VAL A 104 -0.94 -4.74 6.95
CA VAL A 104 -2.32 -4.46 6.52
C VAL A 104 -2.57 -5.07 5.14
N PHE A 105 -1.69 -4.81 4.19
CA PHE A 105 -1.81 -5.30 2.81
C PHE A 105 -0.56 -6.08 2.41
N SER A 106 -0.75 -7.21 1.72
CA SER A 106 0.39 -8.02 1.30
C SER A 106 1.03 -7.45 0.04
N VAL A 107 2.34 -7.19 0.11
CA VAL A 107 3.15 -6.88 -1.09
C VAL A 107 3.05 -8.00 -2.15
N MET A 108 2.86 -9.26 -1.73
CA MET A 108 2.72 -10.39 -2.64
C MET A 108 1.47 -10.29 -3.50
N ASP A 109 0.37 -9.73 -2.97
CA ASP A 109 -0.84 -9.49 -3.74
C ASP A 109 -0.63 -8.39 -4.81
N THR A 110 0.11 -7.34 -4.46
CA THR A 110 0.51 -6.30 -5.42
C THR A 110 1.39 -6.88 -6.54
N LEU A 111 2.36 -7.73 -6.20
CA LEU A 111 3.21 -8.40 -7.19
C LEU A 111 2.40 -9.38 -8.05
N ALA A 112 1.46 -10.13 -7.47
CA ALA A 112 0.58 -11.02 -8.23
C ALA A 112 -0.33 -10.24 -9.20
N TRP A 113 -0.84 -9.06 -8.81
CA TRP A 113 -1.56 -8.17 -9.73
C TRP A 113 -0.66 -7.65 -10.85
N ARG A 114 0.55 -7.19 -10.53
CA ARG A 114 1.54 -6.77 -11.52
C ARG A 114 1.80 -7.90 -12.53
N ASP A 115 1.97 -9.13 -12.07
CA ASP A 115 2.24 -10.27 -12.96
C ASP A 115 1.07 -10.54 -13.91
N ARG A 116 -0.18 -10.35 -13.48
CA ARG A 116 -1.35 -10.38 -14.39
C ARG A 116 -1.32 -9.26 -15.42
N VAL A 117 -0.86 -8.06 -15.05
CA VAL A 117 -0.66 -6.94 -15.99
C VAL A 117 0.44 -7.28 -17.00
N VAL A 118 1.57 -7.84 -16.56
CA VAL A 118 2.66 -8.30 -17.45
C VAL A 118 2.19 -9.40 -18.39
N GLN A 119 1.41 -10.38 -17.92
CA GLN A 119 0.83 -11.42 -18.77
C GLN A 119 -0.05 -10.84 -19.88
N ARG A 120 -0.74 -9.72 -19.62
CA ARG A 120 -1.60 -9.05 -20.61
C ARG A 120 -0.82 -8.19 -21.61
N TYR A 121 0.21 -7.47 -21.17
CA TYR A 121 0.86 -6.42 -21.97
C TYR A 121 2.32 -6.71 -22.35
N GLY A 122 2.95 -7.73 -21.79
CA GLY A 122 4.35 -8.07 -22.03
C GLY A 122 5.29 -6.89 -21.76
N ALA A 123 6.24 -6.65 -22.68
CA ALA A 123 7.24 -5.59 -22.56
C ALA A 123 6.64 -4.17 -22.42
N ARG A 124 5.41 -3.94 -22.90
CA ARG A 124 4.73 -2.64 -22.76
C ARG A 124 4.48 -2.27 -21.30
N THR A 125 4.46 -3.23 -20.39
CA THR A 125 4.33 -2.95 -18.95
C THR A 125 5.48 -2.08 -18.44
N ASP A 126 6.71 -2.28 -18.91
CA ASP A 126 7.89 -1.58 -18.41
C ASP A 126 7.88 -0.06 -18.74
N ASP A 127 7.11 0.32 -19.76
CA ASP A 127 6.91 1.71 -20.20
C ASP A 127 5.88 2.47 -19.35
N GLY A 128 5.07 1.77 -18.55
CA GLY A 128 3.88 2.34 -17.92
C GLY A 128 3.60 1.91 -16.48
N LEU A 129 4.24 0.86 -15.97
CA LEU A 129 4.03 0.34 -14.62
C LEU A 129 5.35 -0.09 -13.96
N ARG A 130 5.66 0.49 -12.80
CA ARG A 130 6.78 0.07 -11.95
C ARG A 130 6.32 -0.14 -10.51
N VAL A 131 6.67 -1.29 -9.93
CA VAL A 131 6.41 -1.61 -8.52
C VAL A 131 7.75 -1.54 -7.77
N PHE A 132 7.74 -0.92 -6.59
CA PHE A 132 8.91 -0.69 -5.75
C PHE A 132 8.70 -1.31 -4.36
N PRO A 133 9.04 -2.58 -4.16
CA PRO A 133 9.01 -3.20 -2.84
C PRO A 133 10.06 -2.56 -1.93
N VAL A 134 9.63 -1.97 -0.81
CA VAL A 134 10.52 -1.30 0.15
C VAL A 134 10.80 -2.24 1.31
N ALA A 135 12.03 -2.79 1.37
CA ALA A 135 12.42 -3.76 2.38
C ALA A 135 12.30 -3.18 3.80
N GLY A 136 11.60 -3.90 4.69
CA GLY A 136 11.39 -3.52 6.09
C GLY A 136 10.36 -2.43 6.32
N MET A 137 9.87 -1.76 5.26
CA MET A 137 8.88 -0.70 5.41
C MET A 137 7.54 -1.32 5.79
N ALA A 138 6.89 -0.72 6.78
CA ALA A 138 5.56 -1.12 7.23
C ALA A 138 4.47 -0.50 6.34
N HIS A 139 3.27 -0.33 6.90
CA HIS A 139 2.14 0.25 6.17
C HIS A 139 2.41 1.71 5.79
N CYS A 140 2.49 1.99 4.49
CA CYS A 140 2.80 3.28 3.86
C CYS A 140 4.20 3.86 4.15
N MET A 141 4.69 3.79 5.39
CA MET A 141 5.97 4.33 5.85
C MET A 141 6.42 3.64 7.15
N GLY A 142 7.53 4.12 7.74
CA GLY A 142 8.07 3.58 9.00
C GLY A 142 8.65 2.17 8.86
N GLY A 143 8.81 1.50 10.00
CA GLY A 143 9.55 0.24 10.09
C GLY A 143 11.08 0.45 10.08
N PRO A 144 11.88 -0.60 10.26
CA PRO A 144 13.35 -0.53 10.22
C PRO A 144 13.89 -0.40 8.78
N ALA A 145 13.45 0.63 8.05
CA ALA A 145 13.59 0.75 6.61
C ALA A 145 14.08 2.12 6.13
N THR A 146 14.50 2.17 4.88
CA THR A 146 14.64 3.42 4.12
C THR A 146 13.27 3.79 3.52
N SER A 147 12.36 4.31 4.35
CA SER A 147 10.96 4.61 3.98
C SER A 147 10.75 5.98 3.35
N HIS A 148 11.78 6.83 3.28
CA HIS A 148 11.65 8.19 2.75
C HIS A 148 12.28 8.31 1.37
N TYR A 149 11.49 8.64 0.36
CA TYR A 149 11.92 8.80 -1.03
C TYR A 149 11.00 9.77 -1.78
N ASP A 150 11.52 10.42 -2.82
CA ASP A 150 10.73 11.34 -3.66
C ASP A 150 10.05 10.59 -4.82
N ALA A 151 8.93 9.93 -4.53
CA ALA A 151 8.15 9.24 -5.55
C ALA A 151 7.45 10.21 -6.52
N LEU A 152 7.07 11.40 -6.06
CA LEU A 152 6.37 12.38 -6.88
C LEU A 152 7.32 12.98 -7.92
N GLY A 153 8.51 13.42 -7.52
CA GLY A 153 9.52 13.93 -8.45
C GLY A 153 9.94 12.88 -9.48
N ALA A 154 10.07 11.62 -9.05
CA ALA A 154 10.33 10.51 -9.96
C ALA A 154 9.19 10.27 -10.96
N LEU A 155 7.93 10.36 -10.53
CA LEU A 155 6.78 10.25 -11.42
C LEU A 155 6.69 11.41 -12.42
N VAL A 156 6.92 12.66 -11.96
CA VAL A 156 6.98 13.85 -12.82
C VAL A 156 8.06 13.69 -13.88
N ALA A 157 9.28 13.29 -13.49
CA ALA A 157 10.36 13.04 -14.44
C ALA A 157 10.01 11.92 -15.44
N TRP A 158 9.28 10.88 -15.02
CA TRP A 158 8.84 9.83 -15.92
C TRP A 158 7.81 10.32 -16.94
N VAL A 159 6.81 11.08 -16.48
CA VAL A 159 5.72 11.58 -17.33
C VAL A 159 6.23 12.66 -18.29
N GLU A 160 6.97 13.65 -17.78
CA GLU A 160 7.30 14.87 -18.53
C GLU A 160 8.64 14.77 -19.28
N GLN A 161 9.57 13.95 -18.80
CA GLN A 161 10.92 13.85 -19.37
C GLN A 161 11.22 12.46 -19.93
N HIS A 162 10.25 11.55 -19.90
CA HIS A 162 10.41 10.15 -20.29
C HIS A 162 11.53 9.43 -19.51
N LYS A 163 11.85 9.89 -18.30
CA LYS A 163 12.89 9.30 -17.44
C LYS A 163 12.27 8.33 -16.45
N ALA A 164 12.13 7.08 -16.89
CA ALA A 164 11.56 6.03 -16.07
C ALA A 164 12.52 5.64 -14.91
N PRO A 165 12.06 5.64 -13.64
CA PRO A 165 12.94 5.45 -12.49
C PRO A 165 13.29 3.98 -12.27
N ASP A 166 14.54 3.59 -12.51
CA ASP A 166 15.01 2.21 -12.29
C ASP A 166 15.15 1.87 -10.80
N SER A 167 15.33 2.90 -9.99
CA SER A 167 15.34 2.86 -8.54
C SER A 167 14.92 4.21 -7.96
N LEU A 168 14.47 4.21 -6.71
CA LEU A 168 14.27 5.42 -5.91
C LEU A 168 15.37 5.49 -4.86
N LEU A 169 16.06 6.63 -4.76
CA LEU A 169 16.97 6.87 -3.64
C LEU A 169 16.12 7.06 -2.39
N ALA A 170 16.29 6.17 -1.42
CA ALA A 170 15.56 6.21 -0.17
C ALA A 170 16.48 6.38 1.03
N THR A 171 15.94 7.02 2.07
CA THR A 171 16.64 7.33 3.32
C THR A 171 15.86 6.78 4.50
N ALA A 172 16.58 6.33 5.53
CA ALA A 172 16.00 5.87 6.79
C ALA A 172 15.77 7.03 7.77
N ASP A 173 14.63 7.01 8.44
CA ASP A 173 14.26 8.02 9.43
C ASP A 173 15.15 8.02 10.67
N ALA A 174 15.11 9.13 11.40
CA ALA A 174 15.81 9.31 12.67
C ALA A 174 15.41 8.29 13.76
N HIS A 175 14.22 7.68 13.64
CA HIS A 175 13.71 6.70 14.60
C HIS A 175 14.02 5.25 14.22
N THR A 176 14.71 5.02 13.10
CA THR A 176 15.15 3.68 12.70
C THR A 176 16.43 3.29 13.43
N PRO A 177 16.81 1.99 13.45
CA PRO A 177 18.11 1.56 13.98
C PRO A 177 19.33 2.15 13.25
N TRP A 178 19.13 2.79 12.10
CA TRP A 178 20.17 3.29 11.20
C TRP A 178 19.77 4.66 10.61
N PRO A 179 19.69 5.71 11.43
CA PRO A 179 19.33 7.05 10.97
C PRO A 179 20.19 7.54 9.82
N GLY A 180 19.57 8.04 8.75
CA GLY A 180 20.29 8.59 7.61
C GLY A 180 20.91 7.55 6.66
N ARG A 181 20.76 6.25 6.94
CA ARG A 181 21.11 5.18 5.99
C ARG A 181 20.38 5.41 4.67
N THR A 182 21.08 5.18 3.57
CA THR A 182 20.51 5.29 2.22
C THR A 182 20.54 3.97 1.47
N ARG A 183 19.51 3.70 0.67
CA ARG A 183 19.41 2.52 -0.21
C ARG A 183 18.73 2.88 -1.52
N PRO A 184 19.10 2.25 -2.64
CA PRO A 184 18.24 2.23 -3.82
C PRO A 184 17.06 1.28 -3.56
N VAL A 185 15.84 1.78 -3.65
CA VAL A 185 14.63 0.95 -3.75
C VAL A 185 14.45 0.60 -5.23
N CYS A 186 14.67 -0.66 -5.57
CA CYS A 186 14.71 -1.11 -6.96
C CYS A 186 13.31 -1.35 -7.54
N ALA A 187 13.14 -1.09 -8.84
CA ALA A 187 11.96 -1.55 -9.56
C ALA A 187 11.98 -3.09 -9.65
N TRP A 188 10.89 -3.73 -9.22
CA TRP A 188 10.71 -5.19 -9.31
C TRP A 188 10.89 -5.69 -10.76
N PRO A 189 11.59 -6.82 -11.00
CA PRO A 189 12.02 -7.85 -10.03
C PRO A 189 13.41 -7.68 -9.44
N ARG A 190 14.11 -6.58 -9.75
CA ARG A 190 15.45 -6.33 -9.21
C ARG A 190 15.39 -6.02 -7.72
N ILE A 191 16.43 -6.39 -7.00
CA ILE A 191 16.61 -6.07 -5.59
C ILE A 191 17.93 -5.35 -5.36
N ALA A 192 18.04 -4.60 -4.26
CA ALA A 192 19.29 -3.96 -3.89
C ALA A 192 20.30 -5.00 -3.40
N ARG A 193 21.41 -5.16 -4.12
CA ARG A 193 22.51 -6.06 -3.76
C ARG A 193 23.74 -5.25 -3.38
N TYR A 194 24.32 -5.56 -2.23
CA TYR A 194 25.56 -4.93 -1.77
C TYR A 194 26.73 -5.30 -2.69
N ARG A 195 27.50 -4.30 -3.11
CA ARG A 195 28.65 -4.44 -4.01
C ARG A 195 29.99 -4.13 -3.35
N GLY A 196 29.98 -3.57 -2.14
CA GLY A 196 31.18 -3.15 -1.40
C GLY A 196 31.16 -1.67 -1.04
N GLY A 197 32.03 -1.26 -0.11
CA GLY A 197 32.11 0.12 0.39
C GLY A 197 31.46 0.30 1.77
N ASP A 198 30.82 1.43 1.98
CA ASP A 198 30.14 1.74 3.24
C ASP A 198 28.70 1.16 3.21
N PRO A 199 28.36 0.19 4.07
CA PRO A 199 27.02 -0.37 4.11
C PRO A 199 25.96 0.66 4.50
N GLU A 200 26.25 1.86 4.98
CA GLU A 200 25.24 2.89 5.24
C GLU A 200 24.84 3.71 4.00
N ARG A 201 25.54 3.51 2.88
CA ARG A 201 25.42 4.34 1.67
C ARG A 201 24.75 3.60 0.51
N ALA A 202 23.93 4.32 -0.26
CA ALA A 202 23.23 3.75 -1.43
C ALA A 202 24.17 3.40 -2.58
N ASP A 203 25.28 4.11 -2.75
CA ASP A 203 26.30 3.89 -3.78
C ASP A 203 27.05 2.55 -3.62
N SER A 204 27.00 1.97 -2.42
CA SER A 204 27.48 0.62 -2.14
C SER A 204 26.54 -0.51 -2.59
N PHE A 205 25.41 -0.19 -3.23
CA PHE A 205 24.41 -1.14 -3.68
C PHE A 205 24.06 -0.94 -5.17
N ALA A 206 23.67 -2.02 -5.83
CA ALA A 206 23.15 -2.00 -7.20
C ALA A 206 21.83 -2.78 -7.29
N CYS A 207 20.96 -2.39 -8.22
CA CYS A 207 19.70 -3.08 -8.48
C CYS A 207 19.91 -4.23 -9.47
N GLU A 208 19.68 -5.47 -9.03
CA GLU A 208 19.95 -6.71 -9.76
C GLU A 208 18.97 -7.83 -9.46
#